data_AF-A0A660Y4S8-F1
#
_entry.id   AF-A0A660Y4S8-F1
#
_cell.length_a   1.000
_cell.length_b   1.000
_cell.length_c   1.000
_cell.angle_alpha   90.00
_cell.angle_beta   90.00
_cell.angle_gamma   90.00
#
_symmetry.space_group_name_H-M   'P 1'
#
loop_
_entity.id
_entity.type
_entity.pdbx_description
1 polymer ?
#
loop_
_entity_poly.entity_id
_entity_poly.type
_entity_poly.pdbx_seq_one_letter_code
_entity_poly.pdbx_strand_id
1 'polypeptide(L)'
;MMKVLLWLWMVSVPVHALELFVGTKPSKPGQGAPLGVFVKEAKGVGDLAFEVSYDPEHLTLLGAHPGPLITEQLGGRALFATNPEEFPSRSGSFRFDMVVARGFDGDGQVVSFFFEISDSAKGIVEVGIVEASAADTSLKDVDVEAQGGGFVLPTGVELEGKVPDAPALLPNFPNPFNEGTWIPFQVRGTCDVELRIYDVLGQVVRRIELGRVRAGCYIGVG
;
A
#
# COMPACT_ATOMS: atom_id res chain seq x y z
N MET A 1 47.82 -35.16 1.88
CA MET A 1 46.47 -35.17 1.29
C MET A 1 45.86 -33.78 1.54
N MET A 2 45.76 -32.96 0.51
CA MET A 2 45.48 -31.52 0.60
C MET A 2 43.96 -31.29 0.67
N LYS A 3 43.46 -30.72 1.78
CA LYS A 3 42.06 -30.31 1.91
C LYS A 3 41.92 -28.88 1.42
N VAL A 4 41.28 -28.70 0.26
CA VAL A 4 40.84 -27.39 -0.22
C VAL A 4 39.50 -27.10 0.45
N LEU A 5 39.45 -26.04 1.25
CA LEU A 5 38.25 -25.56 1.92
C LEU A 5 37.68 -24.42 1.06
N LEU A 6 36.66 -24.73 0.24
CA LEU A 6 35.94 -23.73 -0.54
C LEU A 6 34.97 -22.99 0.39
N TRP A 7 35.24 -21.73 0.67
CA TRP A 7 34.27 -20.83 1.31
C TRP A 7 33.48 -20.14 0.19
N LEU A 8 32.21 -20.52 0.04
CA LEU A 8 31.28 -19.84 -0.84
C LEU A 8 30.83 -18.55 -0.15
N TRP A 9 31.38 -17.41 -0.56
CA TRP A 9 30.82 -16.11 -0.18
C TRP A 9 29.48 -15.95 -0.88
N MET A 10 28.36 -16.04 -0.15
CA MET A 10 27.15 -15.35 -0.58
C MET A 10 27.39 -13.86 -0.38
N VAL A 11 27.85 -13.19 -1.44
CA VAL A 11 27.70 -11.75 -1.52
C VAL A 11 26.20 -11.51 -1.67
N SER A 12 25.54 -11.11 -0.59
CA SER A 12 24.24 -10.43 -0.71
C SER A 12 24.55 -9.13 -1.42
N VAL A 13 24.39 -9.13 -2.74
CA VAL A 13 24.27 -7.89 -3.49
C VAL A 13 22.98 -7.27 -2.96
N PRO A 14 22.99 -6.06 -2.38
CA PRO A 14 21.75 -5.35 -2.14
C PRO A 14 21.20 -5.02 -3.52
N VAL A 15 20.30 -5.86 -4.02
CA VAL A 15 19.54 -5.52 -5.20
C VAL A 15 18.63 -4.39 -4.74
N HIS A 16 18.91 -3.17 -5.19
CA HIS A 16 17.98 -2.08 -4.96
C HIS A 16 16.78 -2.38 -5.85
N ALA A 17 15.74 -2.94 -5.24
CA ALA A 17 14.48 -3.17 -5.93
C ALA A 17 13.73 -1.84 -6.07
N LEU A 18 13.04 -1.68 -7.19
CA LEU A 18 12.03 -0.65 -7.36
C LEU A 18 10.84 -1.03 -6.48
N GLU A 19 10.50 -0.21 -5.49
CA GLU A 19 9.28 -0.42 -4.72
C GLU A 19 8.10 0.15 -5.49
N LEU A 20 7.03 -0.64 -5.64
CA LEU A 20 5.76 -0.23 -6.23
C LEU A 20 4.64 -0.52 -5.23
N PHE A 21 3.88 0.49 -4.81
CA PHE A 21 2.83 0.25 -3.83
C PHE A 21 1.56 1.06 -4.07
N VAL A 22 0.43 0.45 -3.73
CA VAL A 22 -0.86 1.13 -3.67
C VAL A 22 -1.00 1.77 -2.29
N GLY A 23 -1.41 3.04 -2.24
CA GLY A 23 -1.69 3.73 -0.99
C GLY A 23 -2.80 3.05 -0.18
N THR A 24 -2.84 3.33 1.12
CA THR A 24 -3.96 2.94 1.98
C THR A 24 -4.62 4.18 2.56
N LYS A 25 -5.95 4.25 2.50
CA LYS A 25 -6.68 5.45 2.91
C LYS A 25 -7.95 5.13 3.72
N PRO A 26 -8.16 5.77 4.88
CA PRO A 26 -9.46 5.75 5.56
C PRO A 26 -10.55 6.38 4.70
N SER A 27 -11.72 5.75 4.61
CA SER A 27 -12.85 6.22 3.80
C SER A 27 -14.19 5.82 4.39
N LYS A 28 -15.29 6.24 3.74
CA LYS A 28 -16.66 5.88 4.12
C LYS A 28 -17.36 5.13 2.99
N PRO A 29 -18.28 4.21 3.30
CA PRO A 29 -19.17 3.62 2.30
C PRO A 29 -20.01 4.72 1.62
N GLY A 30 -20.36 4.51 0.35
CA GLY A 30 -21.26 5.39 -0.40
C GLY A 30 -20.62 6.68 -0.94
N GLN A 31 -19.29 6.84 -0.85
CA GLN A 31 -18.60 8.03 -1.35
C GLN A 31 -17.53 7.69 -2.40
N GLY A 32 -17.24 8.67 -3.26
CA GLY A 32 -16.07 8.65 -4.14
C GLY A 32 -14.80 9.01 -3.38
N ALA A 33 -13.70 8.26 -3.58
CA ALA A 33 -12.42 8.53 -2.94
C ALA A 33 -11.24 8.26 -3.89
N PRO A 34 -10.20 9.12 -3.87
CA PRO A 34 -8.98 8.86 -4.62
C PRO A 34 -8.06 7.86 -3.92
N LEU A 35 -7.31 7.10 -4.70
CA LEU A 35 -6.28 6.16 -4.25
C LEU A 35 -5.06 6.23 -5.18
N GLY A 36 -3.86 6.42 -4.61
CA GLY A 36 -2.63 6.58 -5.39
C GLY A 36 -1.85 5.27 -5.55
N VAL A 37 -1.11 5.15 -6.65
CA VAL A 37 -0.04 4.17 -6.84
C VAL A 37 1.29 4.91 -6.89
N PHE A 38 2.27 4.42 -6.15
CA PHE A 38 3.53 5.11 -5.89
C PHE A 38 4.71 4.20 -6.22
N VAL A 39 5.82 4.83 -6.59
CA VAL A 39 7.14 4.21 -6.71
C VAL A 39 8.12 4.85 -5.74
N LYS A 40 9.07 4.06 -5.25
CA LYS A 40 10.25 4.54 -4.52
C LYS A 40 11.52 3.86 -4.99
N GLU A 41 12.66 4.51 -4.74
CA GLU A 41 14.00 3.99 -5.04
C GLU A 41 14.18 3.65 -6.54
N ALA A 42 13.44 4.32 -7.43
CA ALA A 42 13.62 4.15 -8.86
C ALA A 42 15.03 4.59 -9.28
N LYS A 43 15.70 3.76 -10.07
CA LYS A 43 17.04 4.03 -10.60
C LYS A 43 17.12 3.60 -12.07
N GLY A 44 17.13 4.57 -12.97
CA GLY A 44 17.27 4.36 -14.40
C GLY A 44 16.10 3.61 -15.04
N VAL A 45 14.91 3.63 -14.43
CA VAL A 45 13.73 2.87 -14.88
C VAL A 45 13.22 3.46 -16.19
N GLY A 46 13.34 2.70 -17.28
CA GLY A 46 12.94 3.09 -18.64
C GLY A 46 11.55 2.58 -19.02
N ASP A 47 11.08 1.53 -18.37
CA ASP A 47 9.78 0.90 -18.58
C ASP A 47 9.19 0.46 -17.23
N LEU A 48 7.90 0.67 -17.03
CA LEU A 48 7.15 0.23 -15.85
C LEU A 48 5.73 -0.18 -16.26
N ALA A 49 5.40 -1.44 -16.04
CA ALA A 49 4.07 -1.98 -16.25
C ALA A 49 3.55 -2.67 -14.99
N PHE A 50 2.26 -2.48 -14.68
CA PHE A 50 1.61 -3.18 -13.57
C PHE A 50 0.11 -3.38 -13.80
N GLU A 51 -0.44 -4.42 -13.18
CA GLU A 51 -1.87 -4.68 -13.08
C GLU A 51 -2.32 -4.60 -11.63
N VAL A 52 -3.35 -3.79 -11.40
CA VAL A 52 -4.05 -3.69 -10.14
C VAL A 52 -5.34 -4.49 -10.21
N SER A 53 -5.63 -5.26 -9.16
CA SER A 53 -6.91 -5.94 -8.96
C SER A 53 -7.72 -5.29 -7.84
N TYR A 54 -9.03 -5.23 -7.99
CA TYR A 54 -9.96 -4.74 -6.97
C TYR A 54 -11.28 -5.51 -7.02
N ASP A 55 -12.03 -5.51 -5.92
CA ASP A 55 -13.34 -6.16 -5.87
C ASP A 55 -14.44 -5.30 -6.52
N PRO A 56 -15.02 -5.70 -7.66
CA PRO A 56 -16.05 -4.92 -8.35
C PRO A 56 -17.42 -4.90 -7.63
N GLU A 57 -17.63 -5.75 -6.61
CA GLU A 57 -18.81 -5.67 -5.74
C GLU A 57 -18.72 -4.49 -4.77
N HIS A 58 -17.51 -4.14 -4.33
CA HIS A 58 -17.26 -3.09 -3.35
C HIS A 58 -16.69 -1.80 -3.94
N LEU A 59 -16.04 -1.86 -5.09
CA LEU A 59 -15.40 -0.71 -5.74
C LEU A 59 -15.81 -0.60 -7.22
N THR A 60 -16.21 0.60 -7.63
CA THR A 60 -16.34 0.96 -9.05
C THR A 60 -15.26 1.98 -9.39
N LEU A 61 -14.44 1.68 -10.40
CA LEU A 61 -13.40 2.60 -10.84
C LEU A 61 -14.04 3.70 -11.70
N LEU A 62 -14.08 4.93 -11.18
CA LEU A 62 -14.65 6.10 -11.85
C LEU A 62 -13.66 6.82 -12.77
N GLY A 63 -12.36 6.61 -12.56
CA GLY A 63 -11.32 7.22 -13.37
C GLY A 63 -9.92 6.85 -12.89
N ALA A 64 -8.96 6.99 -13.80
CA ALA A 64 -7.54 6.89 -13.51
C ALA A 64 -6.81 8.04 -14.22
N HIS A 65 -5.93 8.73 -13.49
CA HIS A 65 -5.17 9.86 -14.01
C HIS A 65 -3.69 9.71 -13.70
N PRO A 66 -2.80 10.14 -14.61
CA PRO A 66 -1.36 10.21 -14.32
C PRO A 66 -1.10 11.05 -13.07
N GLY A 67 -0.23 10.56 -12.20
CA GLY A 67 0.18 11.26 -10.99
C GLY A 67 1.32 12.28 -11.24
N PRO A 68 1.66 13.08 -10.21
CA PRO A 68 2.73 14.09 -10.27
C PRO A 68 4.08 13.61 -10.78
N LEU A 69 4.43 12.33 -10.61
CA LEU A 69 5.65 11.78 -11.22
C LEU A 69 5.62 12.01 -12.73
N ILE A 70 4.51 11.65 -13.39
CA ILE A 70 4.35 11.75 -14.84
C ILE A 70 4.14 13.20 -15.27
N THR A 71 3.21 13.90 -14.61
CA THR A 71 2.73 15.21 -15.06
C THR A 71 3.72 16.34 -14.76
N GLU A 72 4.46 16.26 -13.66
CA GLU A 72 5.33 17.34 -13.19
C GLU A 72 6.80 16.97 -13.28
N GLN A 73 7.21 15.82 -12.74
CA GLN A 73 8.63 15.44 -12.66
C GLN A 73 9.17 14.98 -14.01
N LEU A 74 8.43 14.10 -14.71
CA LEU A 74 8.85 13.57 -16.00
C LEU A 74 8.55 14.53 -17.14
N GLY A 75 7.62 15.48 -16.98
CA GLY A 75 7.45 16.63 -17.88
C GLY A 75 7.34 16.26 -19.37
N GLY A 76 6.34 15.44 -19.72
CA GLY A 76 6.06 15.02 -21.11
C GLY A 76 7.06 14.03 -21.72
N ARG A 77 8.07 13.58 -20.96
CA ARG A 77 9.04 12.56 -21.40
C ARG A 77 8.51 11.13 -21.30
N ALA A 78 7.38 10.94 -20.65
CA ALA A 78 6.73 9.66 -20.47
C ALA A 78 5.60 9.48 -21.48
N LEU A 79 5.52 8.30 -22.08
CA LEU A 79 4.33 7.80 -22.77
C LEU A 79 3.72 6.72 -21.90
N PHE A 80 2.40 6.70 -21.78
CA PHE A 80 1.71 5.67 -20.99
C PHE A 80 0.43 5.23 -21.69
N ALA A 81 0.00 4.01 -21.37
CA ALA A 81 -1.26 3.43 -21.80
C ALA A 81 -1.96 2.80 -20.61
N THR A 82 -3.29 2.72 -20.70
CA THR A 82 -4.13 2.21 -19.62
C THR A 82 -5.21 1.29 -20.16
N ASN A 83 -5.61 0.29 -19.40
CA ASN A 83 -6.77 -0.53 -19.73
C ASN A 83 -7.53 -0.87 -18.43
N PRO A 84 -8.82 -0.51 -18.29
CA PRO A 84 -9.69 0.15 -19.28
C PRO A 84 -9.33 1.62 -19.55
N GLU A 85 -9.70 2.11 -20.73
CA GLU A 85 -9.64 3.54 -21.11
C GLU A 85 -10.98 4.27 -20.85
N GLU A 86 -12.06 3.49 -20.73
CA GLU A 86 -13.42 4.00 -20.51
C GLU A 86 -13.85 3.79 -19.05
N PHE A 87 -14.55 4.78 -18.51
CA PHE A 87 -15.04 4.79 -17.13
C PHE A 87 -16.53 5.18 -17.09
N PRO A 88 -17.31 4.72 -16.09
CA PRO A 88 -16.87 3.88 -14.98
C PRO A 88 -16.60 2.42 -15.38
N SER A 89 -15.66 1.76 -14.71
CA SER A 89 -15.34 0.35 -14.92
C SER A 89 -15.58 -0.51 -13.67
N ARG A 90 -16.19 -1.68 -13.92
CA ARG A 90 -16.36 -2.78 -12.94
C ARG A 90 -15.64 -4.06 -13.41
N SER A 91 -14.58 -3.92 -14.20
CA SER A 91 -13.76 -5.06 -14.66
C SER A 91 -13.09 -5.82 -13.51
N GLY A 92 -12.87 -5.16 -12.37
CA GLY A 92 -12.11 -5.71 -11.25
C GLY A 92 -10.59 -5.66 -11.46
N SER A 93 -10.15 -5.08 -12.59
CA SER A 93 -8.73 -4.91 -12.90
C SER A 93 -8.45 -3.62 -13.67
N PHE A 94 -7.26 -3.08 -13.47
CA PHE A 94 -6.71 -1.94 -14.20
C PHE A 94 -5.24 -2.19 -14.52
N ARG A 95 -4.89 -2.13 -15.80
CA ARG A 95 -3.51 -2.24 -16.30
C ARG A 95 -2.96 -0.86 -16.64
N PHE A 96 -1.71 -0.65 -16.27
CA PHE A 96 -0.94 0.55 -16.55
C PHE A 96 0.39 0.15 -17.16
N ASP A 97 0.80 0.85 -18.21
CA ASP A 97 2.09 0.70 -18.86
C ASP A 97 2.67 2.09 -19.11
N MET A 98 3.96 2.29 -18.82
CA MET A 98 4.66 3.55 -19.05
C MET A 98 6.09 3.33 -19.51
N VAL A 99 6.45 4.05 -20.57
CA VAL A 99 7.80 4.12 -21.13
C VAL A 99 8.39 5.52 -20.95
N VAL A 100 9.65 5.57 -20.50
CA VAL A 100 10.44 6.80 -20.33
C VAL A 100 11.78 6.63 -21.03
N ALA A 101 11.94 7.23 -22.20
CA ALA A 101 13.08 6.95 -23.10
C ALA A 101 14.48 7.22 -22.50
N ARG A 102 14.59 8.09 -21.49
CA ARG A 102 15.86 8.40 -20.79
C ARG A 102 15.94 7.82 -19.38
N GLY A 103 14.97 7.00 -19.02
CA GLY A 103 14.78 6.53 -17.67
C GLY A 103 14.32 7.62 -16.71
N PHE A 104 13.94 7.21 -15.52
CA PHE A 104 13.72 8.09 -14.39
C PHE A 104 14.31 7.52 -13.10
N ASP A 105 14.58 8.44 -12.17
CA ASP A 105 15.09 8.16 -10.85
C ASP A 105 14.16 8.78 -9.80
N GLY A 106 14.19 8.23 -8.60
CA GLY A 106 13.52 8.79 -7.42
C GLY A 106 12.07 8.37 -7.24
N ASP A 107 11.42 9.05 -6.32
CA ASP A 107 10.11 8.64 -5.79
C ASP A 107 8.98 9.49 -6.37
N GLY A 108 7.80 8.89 -6.46
CA GLY A 108 6.61 9.66 -6.80
C GLY A 108 5.35 8.85 -7.02
N GLN A 109 4.25 9.56 -7.17
CA GLN A 109 2.96 8.98 -7.50
C GLN A 109 2.84 8.83 -9.02
N VAL A 110 2.65 7.58 -9.47
CA VAL A 110 2.53 7.21 -10.89
C VAL A 110 1.11 7.40 -11.38
N VAL A 111 0.13 6.94 -10.60
CA VAL A 111 -1.31 6.98 -10.96
C VAL A 111 -2.13 7.45 -9.77
N SER A 112 -3.21 8.18 -10.04
CA SER A 112 -4.31 8.45 -9.12
C SER A 112 -5.59 7.81 -9.63
N PHE A 113 -6.06 6.78 -8.95
CA PHE A 113 -7.39 6.23 -9.15
C PHE A 113 -8.45 7.07 -8.45
N PHE A 114 -9.67 7.04 -8.96
CA PHE A 114 -10.86 7.54 -8.30
C PHE A 114 -11.88 6.40 -8.25
N PHE A 115 -12.20 5.94 -7.05
CA PHE A 115 -13.16 4.84 -6.84
C PHE A 115 -14.45 5.36 -6.21
N GLU A 116 -15.60 4.86 -6.67
CA GLU A 116 -16.82 4.83 -5.87
C GLU A 116 -16.80 3.61 -4.97
N ILE A 117 -17.06 3.82 -3.68
CA ILE A 117 -17.09 2.76 -2.67
C ILE A 117 -18.56 2.40 -2.39
N SER A 118 -18.92 1.13 -2.54
CA SER A 118 -20.27 0.63 -2.29
C SER A 118 -20.73 0.93 -0.85
N ASP A 119 -22.04 1.21 -0.67
CA ASP A 119 -22.67 1.35 0.65
C ASP A 119 -22.53 0.07 1.52
N SER A 120 -22.42 -1.09 0.87
CA SER A 120 -22.26 -2.38 1.56
C SER A 120 -20.83 -2.64 2.04
N ALA A 121 -19.85 -1.87 1.55
CA ALA A 121 -18.44 -2.10 1.81
C ALA A 121 -18.08 -1.80 3.26
N LYS A 122 -17.28 -2.68 3.87
CA LYS A 122 -16.93 -2.65 5.30
C LYS A 122 -15.52 -3.17 5.49
N GLY A 123 -14.83 -2.67 6.51
CA GLY A 123 -13.47 -3.11 6.81
C GLY A 123 -12.50 -2.73 5.70
N ILE A 124 -11.54 -3.61 5.45
CA ILE A 124 -10.53 -3.34 4.43
C ILE A 124 -11.07 -3.81 3.08
N VAL A 125 -11.11 -2.88 2.12
CA VAL A 125 -11.40 -3.19 0.72
C VAL A 125 -10.11 -3.06 -0.04
N GLU A 126 -9.53 -4.21 -0.37
CA GLU A 126 -8.18 -4.30 -0.93
C GLU A 126 -8.14 -3.88 -2.41
N VAL A 127 -7.03 -3.24 -2.74
CA VAL A 127 -6.59 -2.92 -4.10
C VAL A 127 -5.18 -3.47 -4.22
N GLY A 128 -5.08 -4.68 -4.79
CA GLY A 128 -3.84 -5.45 -4.88
C GLY A 128 -3.09 -5.20 -6.18
N ILE A 129 -1.78 -5.46 -6.19
CA ILE A 129 -0.97 -5.53 -7.41
C ILE A 129 -0.79 -7.01 -7.73
N VAL A 130 -1.27 -7.46 -8.88
CA VAL A 130 -1.22 -8.88 -9.28
C VAL A 130 -0.10 -9.17 -10.26
N GLU A 131 0.35 -8.15 -10.99
CA GLU A 131 1.49 -8.22 -11.89
C GLU A 131 2.23 -6.88 -11.85
N ALA A 132 3.56 -6.94 -11.84
CA ALA A 132 4.42 -5.76 -11.94
C ALA A 132 5.74 -6.15 -12.61
N SER A 133 6.21 -5.31 -13.51
CA SER A 133 7.48 -5.48 -14.20
C SER A 133 8.08 -4.12 -14.53
N ALA A 134 9.41 -4.06 -14.55
CA ALA A 134 10.15 -2.88 -14.92
C ALA A 134 11.44 -3.25 -15.64
N ALA A 135 11.90 -2.38 -16.52
CA ALA A 135 13.19 -2.51 -17.17
C ALA A 135 13.91 -1.17 -17.25
N ASP A 136 15.25 -1.21 -17.30
CA ASP A 136 16.06 -0.03 -17.53
C ASP A 136 16.07 0.39 -19.01
N THR A 137 16.73 1.50 -19.32
CA THR A 137 16.85 2.01 -20.71
C THR A 137 17.61 1.08 -21.67
N SER A 138 18.28 0.04 -21.16
CA SER A 138 18.95 -1.01 -21.93
C SER A 138 18.12 -2.29 -22.06
N LEU A 139 16.86 -2.27 -21.63
CA LEU A 139 15.93 -3.40 -21.57
C LEU A 139 16.38 -4.51 -20.61
N LYS A 140 17.19 -4.17 -19.61
CA LYS A 140 17.53 -5.10 -18.55
C LYS A 140 16.46 -5.02 -17.46
N ASP A 141 16.00 -6.18 -16.99
CA ASP A 141 15.03 -6.28 -15.91
C ASP A 141 15.50 -5.51 -14.66
N VAL A 142 14.56 -4.77 -14.07
CA VAL A 142 14.68 -4.13 -12.77
C VAL A 142 13.77 -4.89 -11.81
N ASP A 143 14.33 -5.42 -10.73
CA ASP A 143 13.56 -6.12 -9.71
C ASP A 143 12.50 -5.18 -9.11
N VAL A 144 11.25 -5.64 -9.02
CA VAL A 144 10.13 -4.87 -8.48
C VAL A 144 9.58 -5.55 -7.23
N GLU A 145 9.52 -4.80 -6.13
CA GLU A 145 8.82 -5.21 -4.91
C GLU A 145 7.45 -4.53 -4.86
N ALA A 146 6.40 -5.31 -5.11
CA ALA A 146 5.04 -4.81 -5.22
C ALA A 146 4.23 -5.02 -3.93
N GLN A 147 3.55 -3.97 -3.45
CA GLN A 147 2.67 -4.03 -2.28
C GLN A 147 1.27 -3.47 -2.57
N GLY A 148 0.25 -4.26 -2.25
CA GLY A 148 -1.15 -3.81 -2.31
C GLY A 148 -1.53 -2.83 -1.19
N GLY A 149 -2.69 -2.21 -1.35
CA GLY A 149 -3.25 -1.22 -0.44
C GLY A 149 -4.77 -1.25 -0.49
N GLY A 150 -5.42 -0.08 -0.39
CA GLY A 150 -6.87 0.02 -0.52
C GLY A 150 -7.53 0.97 0.45
N PHE A 151 -8.79 0.70 0.76
CA PHE A 151 -9.60 1.54 1.64
C PHE A 151 -9.84 0.86 2.99
N VAL A 152 -9.73 1.66 4.05
CA VAL A 152 -10.13 1.25 5.41
C VAL A 152 -11.47 1.88 5.71
N LEU A 153 -12.50 1.05 5.79
CA LEU A 153 -13.89 1.44 6.03
C LEU A 153 -14.32 1.04 7.43
N PRO A 154 -15.26 1.79 8.05
CA PRO A 154 -15.94 1.35 9.26
C PRO A 154 -16.56 -0.05 9.04
N THR A 155 -16.28 -1.01 9.91
CA THR A 155 -16.83 -2.38 9.81
C THR A 155 -18.29 -2.49 10.29
N GLY A 156 -18.89 -1.40 10.77
CA GLY A 156 -20.06 -1.51 11.64
C GLY A 156 -19.64 -2.21 12.93
N VAL A 157 -19.51 -1.48 14.02
CA VAL A 157 -20.68 -0.84 14.58
C VAL A 157 -20.52 0.68 14.56
N GLU A 158 -21.50 1.38 13.99
CA GLU A 158 -21.79 2.73 14.46
C GLU A 158 -22.09 2.63 15.96
N LEU A 159 -21.06 2.85 16.77
CA LEU A 159 -21.23 3.16 18.18
C LEU A 159 -21.16 4.66 18.30
N GLU A 160 -22.12 5.34 17.70
CA GLU A 160 -22.71 6.45 18.44
C GLU A 160 -23.34 5.84 19.71
N GLY A 161 -22.51 5.61 20.73
CA GLY A 161 -22.96 5.34 22.10
C GLY A 161 -22.74 3.96 22.73
N LYS A 162 -22.17 2.92 22.08
CA LYS A 162 -21.64 1.78 22.88
C LYS A 162 -20.16 1.90 23.15
N VAL A 163 -19.88 1.80 24.43
CA VAL A 163 -18.57 1.60 24.99
C VAL A 163 -18.20 0.12 24.83
N PRO A 164 -16.99 -0.24 24.33
CA PRO A 164 -16.54 -1.63 24.28
C PRO A 164 -16.59 -2.30 25.67
N ASP A 165 -17.01 -3.56 25.75
CA ASP A 165 -17.15 -4.28 27.03
C ASP A 165 -15.80 -4.57 27.72
N ALA A 166 -14.73 -4.63 26.93
CA ALA A 166 -13.36 -4.85 27.39
C ALA A 166 -12.34 -4.19 26.45
N PRO A 167 -11.17 -3.76 26.97
CA PRO A 167 -10.05 -3.38 26.13
C PRO A 167 -9.53 -4.59 25.34
N ALA A 168 -9.19 -4.41 24.07
CA ALA A 168 -8.61 -5.46 23.25
C ALA A 168 -7.66 -4.88 22.20
N LEU A 169 -6.60 -5.65 21.91
CA LEU A 169 -5.75 -5.45 20.74
C LEU A 169 -6.35 -6.26 19.59
N LEU A 170 -6.50 -5.64 18.44
CA LEU A 170 -7.09 -6.25 17.25
C LEU A 170 -5.97 -6.66 16.27
N PRO A 171 -6.25 -7.55 15.29
CA PRO A 171 -5.24 -8.02 14.35
C PRO A 171 -4.58 -6.86 13.60
N ASN A 172 -3.26 -6.86 13.55
CA ASN A 172 -2.51 -5.83 12.84
C ASN A 172 -2.63 -6.02 11.30
N PHE A 173 -2.60 -4.92 10.56
CA PHE A 173 -2.65 -4.94 9.11
C PHE A 173 -1.87 -3.77 8.47
N PRO A 174 -1.12 -4.00 7.38
CA PRO A 174 -0.75 -5.31 6.85
C PRO A 174 0.15 -6.09 7.84
N ASN A 175 0.53 -7.34 7.50
CA ASN A 175 1.42 -8.18 8.32
C ASN A 175 2.71 -7.40 8.72
N PRO A 176 3.29 -7.56 9.93
CA PRO A 176 4.38 -6.71 10.47
C PRO A 176 5.70 -6.75 9.70
N PHE A 177 5.76 -7.49 8.59
CA PHE A 177 6.89 -7.50 7.67
C PHE A 177 6.89 -6.28 6.72
N ASN A 178 5.88 -5.41 6.78
CA ASN A 178 5.83 -4.15 6.02
C ASN A 178 6.21 -2.94 6.89
N GLU A 179 6.86 -1.94 6.31
CA GLU A 179 7.40 -0.74 7.01
C GLU A 179 6.31 0.13 7.70
N GLY A 180 5.04 -0.06 7.36
CA GLY A 180 3.90 0.60 8.00
C GLY A 180 2.79 -0.41 8.33
N THR A 181 2.79 -0.90 9.56
CA THR A 181 1.77 -1.83 10.07
C THR A 181 0.85 -1.13 11.07
N TRP A 182 -0.46 -1.16 10.80
CA TRP A 182 -1.50 -0.63 11.70
C TRP A 182 -1.90 -1.66 12.74
N ILE A 183 -2.02 -1.23 13.99
CA ILE A 183 -2.44 -2.10 15.09
C ILE A 183 -3.73 -1.53 15.68
N PRO A 184 -4.91 -2.03 15.24
CA PRO A 184 -6.17 -1.55 15.76
C PRO A 184 -6.36 -1.98 17.21
N PHE A 185 -7.06 -1.16 18.00
CA PHE A 185 -7.36 -1.48 19.39
C PHE A 185 -8.69 -0.87 19.85
N GLN A 186 -9.23 -1.37 20.94
CA GLN A 186 -10.42 -0.82 21.58
C GLN A 186 -10.18 -0.61 23.08
N VAL A 187 -10.82 0.42 23.63
CA VAL A 187 -10.77 0.75 25.06
C VAL A 187 -12.18 0.98 25.59
N ARG A 188 -12.46 0.38 26.76
CA ARG A 188 -13.74 0.52 27.46
C ARG A 188 -13.89 1.88 28.17
N GLY A 189 -12.81 2.53 28.54
CA GLY A 189 -12.84 3.74 29.34
C GLY A 189 -11.83 4.75 28.85
N THR A 190 -11.92 5.97 29.36
CA THR A 190 -10.81 6.91 29.15
C THR A 190 -9.61 6.41 29.96
N CYS A 191 -8.54 6.03 29.28
CA CYS A 191 -7.33 5.47 29.90
C CYS A 191 -6.07 5.87 29.13
N ASP A 192 -4.91 5.72 29.76
CA ASP A 192 -3.64 5.84 29.08
C ASP A 192 -3.33 4.54 28.34
N VAL A 193 -2.91 4.65 27.08
CA VAL A 193 -2.56 3.51 26.24
C VAL A 193 -1.08 3.54 25.88
N GLU A 194 -0.43 2.39 26.05
CA GLU A 194 0.96 2.14 25.70
C GLU A 194 1.02 0.86 24.85
N LEU A 195 1.71 0.92 23.72
CA LEU A 195 2.05 -0.24 22.90
C LEU A 195 3.47 -0.71 23.25
N ARG A 196 3.60 -1.97 23.65
CA ARG A 196 4.90 -2.62 23.93
C ARG A 196 5.19 -3.68 22.87
N ILE A 197 6.37 -3.60 22.27
CA ILE A 197 6.88 -4.59 21.31
C ILE A 197 7.91 -5.44 22.04
N TYR A 198 7.78 -6.76 21.92
CA TYR A 198 8.63 -7.74 22.57
C TYR A 198 9.49 -8.51 21.55
N ASP A 199 10.68 -8.94 21.95
CA ASP A 199 11.45 -9.93 21.19
C ASP A 199 10.94 -11.37 21.45
N VAL A 200 11.56 -12.34 20.78
CA VAL A 200 11.24 -13.77 20.92
C VAL A 200 11.53 -14.34 22.31
N LEU A 201 12.28 -13.63 23.14
CA LEU A 201 12.59 -13.98 24.54
C LEU A 201 11.66 -13.26 25.53
N GLY A 202 10.69 -12.48 25.04
CA GLY A 202 9.74 -11.72 25.85
C GLY A 202 10.33 -10.44 26.46
N GLN A 203 11.48 -9.95 25.98
CA GLN A 203 12.04 -8.67 26.41
C GLN A 203 11.41 -7.52 25.63
N VAL A 204 11.10 -6.41 26.31
CA VAL A 204 10.56 -5.21 25.66
C VAL A 204 11.64 -4.54 24.81
N VAL A 205 11.47 -4.53 23.50
CA VAL A 205 12.38 -3.88 22.54
C VAL A 205 11.91 -2.48 22.13
N ARG A 206 10.61 -2.18 22.29
CA ARG A 206 10.07 -0.84 22.00
C ARG A 206 8.84 -0.54 22.86
N ARG A 207 8.72 0.72 23.27
CA ARG A 207 7.53 1.29 23.91
C ARG A 207 7.05 2.50 23.11
N ILE A 208 5.76 2.58 22.86
CA ILE A 208 5.12 3.68 22.16
C ILE A 208 3.96 4.16 23.04
N GLU A 209 4.08 5.36 23.58
CA GLU A 209 3.03 5.97 24.40
C GLU A 209 2.04 6.71 23.49
N LEU A 210 0.79 6.24 23.46
CA LEU A 210 -0.29 6.90 22.73
C LEU A 210 -1.01 7.96 23.59
N GLY A 211 -0.70 7.98 24.89
CA GLY A 211 -1.29 8.90 25.86
C GLY A 211 -2.75 8.56 26.18
N ARG A 212 -3.48 9.58 26.67
CA ARG A 212 -4.83 9.42 27.18
C ARG A 212 -5.85 9.41 26.04
N VAL A 213 -6.48 8.26 25.84
CA VAL A 213 -7.52 8.04 24.83
C VAL A 213 -8.90 7.90 25.47
N ARG A 214 -9.97 8.25 24.76
CA ARG A 214 -11.35 8.10 25.24
C ARG A 214 -11.85 6.67 24.96
N ALA A 215 -12.96 6.28 25.59
CA ALA A 215 -13.61 5.01 25.27
C ALA A 215 -13.99 4.96 23.78
N GLY A 216 -13.71 3.84 23.11
CA GLY A 216 -13.98 3.68 21.69
C GLY A 216 -13.12 2.63 21.00
N CYS A 217 -13.36 2.46 19.71
CA CYS A 217 -12.60 1.61 18.81
C CYS A 217 -11.71 2.49 17.91
N TYR A 218 -10.41 2.19 17.89
CA TYR A 218 -9.38 2.91 17.14
C TYR A 218 -8.90 2.01 16.00
N ILE A 219 -9.56 2.13 14.84
CA ILE A 219 -9.43 1.20 13.70
C ILE A 219 -8.84 1.83 12.42
N GLY A 220 -8.33 3.06 12.48
CA GLY A 220 -7.74 3.76 11.33
C GLY A 220 -6.93 4.98 11.75
N VAL A 221 -6.23 5.58 10.79
CA VAL A 221 -5.49 6.84 10.98
C VAL A 221 -6.49 7.98 11.10
N GLY A 222 -6.38 8.76 12.18
CA GLY A 222 -7.14 10.00 12.37
C GLY A 222 -6.63 11.13 11.48
#